data_AF-A0A353C9X3-F1
#
_entry.id   AF-A0A353C9X3-F1
#
_cell.length_a   1.000
_cell.length_b   1.000
_cell.length_c   1.000
_cell.angle_alpha   90.00
_cell.angle_beta   90.00
_cell.angle_gamma   90.00
#
_symmetry.space_group_name_H-M   'P 1'
#
loop_
_entity.id
_entity.type
_entity.pdbx_description
1 polymer ?
#
loop_
_entity_poly.entity_id
_entity_poly.type
_entity_poly.pdbx_seq_one_letter_code
_entity_poly.pdbx_strand_id
1 'polypeptide(L)' 'DPERMRVVDKIALENAIEQLPTGYKNVFVLHDVEGFEHEEVARILGCSVGTSKSQLHKARLKLRKLLKKKANPRLVGVNA' A
#
# COMPACT_ATOMS: atom_id res chain seq x y z
N ASP A 1 -6.68 -22.17 13.61
CA ASP A 1 -7.29 -20.87 13.93
C ASP A 1 -7.47 -20.13 12.61
N PRO A 2 -8.70 -19.95 12.10
CA PRO A 2 -8.95 -19.23 10.85
C PRO A 2 -8.68 -17.75 11.10
N GLU A 3 -7.38 -17.42 11.04
CA GLU A 3 -6.84 -16.09 11.28
C GLU A 3 -7.68 -15.04 10.54
N ARG A 4 -8.36 -14.22 11.35
CA ARG A 4 -9.15 -13.05 10.96
C ARG A 4 -8.59 -12.38 9.70
N MET A 5 -9.33 -12.47 8.61
CA MET A 5 -9.27 -11.49 7.52
C MET A 5 -9.51 -10.11 8.14
N ARG A 6 -8.46 -9.34 8.37
CA ARG A 6 -8.59 -7.97 8.87
C ARG A 6 -9.12 -7.12 7.73
N VAL A 7 -10.41 -6.79 7.79
CA VAL A 7 -11.02 -5.81 6.89
C VAL A 7 -10.30 -4.50 7.11
N VAL A 8 -9.61 -4.02 6.07
CA VAL A 8 -8.99 -2.69 6.07
C VAL A 8 -10.06 -1.70 5.63
N ASP A 9 -10.31 -0.70 6.46
CA ASP A 9 -11.22 0.39 6.12
C ASP A 9 -10.72 1.14 4.86
N LYS A 10 -11.63 1.43 3.93
CA LYS A 10 -11.31 2.05 2.63
C LYS A 10 -10.63 3.41 2.82
N ILE A 11 -11.14 4.24 3.72
CA ILE A 11 -10.59 5.57 4.02
C ILE A 11 -9.19 5.43 4.63
N ALA A 12 -8.96 4.43 5.48
CA ALA A 12 -7.63 4.14 6.02
C ALA A 12 -6.63 3.72 4.93
N LEU A 13 -7.06 2.96 3.92
CA LEU A 13 -6.23 2.56 2.78
C LEU A 13 -5.88 3.76 1.89
N GLU A 14 -6.87 4.57 1.49
CA GLU A 14 -6.67 5.78 0.69
C GLU A 14 -5.68 6.74 1.37
N ASN A 15 -5.88 7.00 2.67
CA ASN A 15 -4.95 7.81 3.46
C ASN A 15 -3.54 7.21 3.59
N ALA A 16 -3.41 5.89 3.52
CA ALA A 16 -2.10 5.23 3.55
C ALA A 16 -1.40 5.32 2.18
N ILE A 17 -2.15 5.21 1.08
CA ILE A 17 -1.65 5.39 -0.28
C ILE A 17 -1.12 6.82 -0.46
N GLU A 18 -1.84 7.83 0.04
CA GLU A 18 -1.38 9.23 -0.05
C GLU A 18 -0.10 9.53 0.74
N GLN A 19 0.29 8.68 1.69
CA GLN A 19 1.56 8.80 2.43
C GLN A 19 2.74 8.10 1.75
N LEU A 20 2.52 7.46 0.59
CA LEU A 20 3.59 6.87 -0.19
C LEU A 20 4.41 7.96 -0.91
N PRO A 21 5.74 7.81 -1.00
CA PRO A 21 6.54 8.60 -1.92
C PRO A 21 5.99 8.47 -3.35
N THR A 22 6.04 9.56 -4.14
CA THR A 22 5.39 9.64 -5.46
C THR A 22 5.69 8.45 -6.38
N GLY A 23 6.95 8.02 -6.50
CA GLY A 23 7.29 6.86 -7.32
C GLY A 23 6.60 5.56 -6.84
N TYR A 24 6.57 5.33 -5.52
CA TYR A 24 5.93 4.15 -4.94
C TYR A 24 4.42 4.19 -5.15
N LYS A 25 3.82 5.37 -4.98
CA LYS A 25 2.38 5.59 -5.21
C LYS A 25 2.01 5.28 -6.65
N ASN A 26 2.72 5.88 -7.62
CA ASN A 26 2.42 5.72 -9.04
C ASN A 26 2.56 4.26 -9.48
N VAL A 27 3.63 3.59 -9.09
CA VAL A 27 3.84 2.17 -9.40
C VAL A 27 2.76 1.30 -8.75
N PHE A 28 2.41 1.56 -7.49
CA PHE A 28 1.37 0.81 -6.79
C PHE A 28 -0.01 0.97 -7.43
N VAL A 29 -0.41 2.20 -7.76
CA VAL A 29 -1.70 2.46 -8.40
C VAL A 29 -1.75 1.77 -9.76
N LEU A 30 -0.77 2.00 -10.63
CA LEU A 30 -0.80 1.40 -11.97
C LEU A 30 -0.80 -0.14 -11.91
N HIS A 31 0.01 -0.75 -11.04
CA HIS A 31 0.11 -2.21 -11.00
C HIS A 31 -1.00 -2.88 -10.19
N ASP A 32 -1.16 -2.52 -8.92
CA ASP A 32 -2.05 -3.24 -7.99
C ASP A 32 -3.50 -2.75 -8.02
N VAL A 33 -3.75 -1.53 -8.54
CA VAL A 33 -5.11 -0.97 -8.62
C VAL A 33 -5.64 -1.03 -10.06
N GLU A 34 -4.85 -0.59 -11.03
CA GLU A 34 -5.26 -0.56 -12.45
C GLU A 34 -4.92 -1.85 -13.21
N GLY A 35 -4.03 -2.71 -12.66
CA GLY A 35 -3.73 -4.03 -13.23
C GLY A 35 -2.69 -4.05 -14.34
N PHE A 36 -1.90 -2.98 -14.53
CA PHE A 36 -0.81 -2.96 -15.51
C PHE A 36 0.35 -3.86 -15.12
N GLU A 37 0.95 -4.53 -16.11
CA GLU A 37 2.15 -5.32 -15.91
C GLU A 37 3.39 -4.42 -15.71
N HIS A 38 4.44 -4.96 -15.09
CA HIS A 38 5.64 -4.17 -14.75
C HIS A 38 6.32 -3.53 -15.98
N GLU A 39 6.27 -4.19 -17.13
CA GLU A 39 6.77 -3.70 -18.41
C GLU A 39 5.97 -2.48 -18.90
N GLU A 40 4.66 -2.46 -18.71
CA GLU A 40 3.78 -1.34 -19.05
C GLU A 40 4.02 -0.15 -18.12
N VAL A 41 4.08 -0.42 -16.81
CA VAL A 41 4.38 0.61 -15.79
C VAL A 41 5.75 1.26 -16.05
N ALA A 42 6.75 0.45 -16.39
CA ALA A 42 8.09 0.93 -16.71
C ALA A 42 8.09 1.89 -17.92
N ARG A 43 7.34 1.55 -18.97
CA ARG A 43 7.16 2.42 -20.15
C ARG A 43 6.43 3.71 -19.80
N ILE A 44 5.30 3.64 -19.08
CA ILE A 44 4.49 4.80 -18.69
C ILE A 44 5.30 5.79 -17.84
N LEU A 45 6.10 5.29 -16.89
CA LEU A 45 6.85 6.11 -15.95
C LEU A 45 8.28 6.44 -16.40
N GLY A 46 8.71 5.96 -17.57
CA GLY A 46 10.07 6.19 -18.08
C GLY A 46 11.17 5.64 -17.17
N CYS A 47 10.96 4.47 -16.57
CA CYS A 47 11.93 3.83 -15.68
C CYS A 47 12.22 2.37 -16.10
N SER A 48 13.16 1.69 -15.41
CA SER A 48 13.44 0.28 -15.69
C SER A 48 12.37 -0.63 -15.07
N VAL A 49 12.16 -1.82 -15.65
CA VAL A 49 11.30 -2.88 -15.07
C VAL A 49 11.74 -3.25 -13.65
N GLY A 50 13.05 -3.29 -13.40
CA GLY A 50 13.61 -3.51 -12.05
C GLY A 50 13.27 -2.38 -11.07
N THR A 51 13.24 -1.13 -11.54
CA THR A 51 12.77 0.02 -10.76
C THR A 51 11.29 -0.13 -10.40
N SER A 52 10.44 -0.50 -11.37
CA SER A 52 9.02 -0.78 -11.13
C SER A 52 8.82 -1.86 -10.06
N LYS A 53 9.46 -3.03 -10.22
CA LYS A 53 9.41 -4.14 -9.23
C LYS A 53 9.86 -3.72 -7.84
N SER A 54 11.02 -3.05 -7.74
CA SER A 54 11.58 -2.64 -6.44
C SER A 54 10.76 -1.54 -5.77
N GLN A 55 10.20 -0.59 -6.52
CA GLN A 55 9.30 0.43 -5.99
C GLN A 55 7.98 -0.18 -5.51
N LEU A 56 7.39 -1.12 -6.25
CA LEU A 56 6.16 -1.81 -5.84
C LEU A 56 6.36 -2.57 -4.52
N HIS A 57 7.48 -3.29 -4.40
CA HIS A 57 7.83 -3.98 -3.16
C HIS A 57 7.93 -3.02 -1.96
N LYS A 58 8.62 -1.87 -2.14
CA LYS A 58 8.75 -0.84 -1.11
C LYS A 58 7.41 -0.18 -0.78
N ALA A 59 6.54 0.04 -1.78
CA ALA A 59 5.18 0.55 -1.60
C ALA A 59 4.39 -0.37 -0.66
N ARG A 60 4.32 -1.66 -1.00
CA ARG A 60 3.61 -2.68 -0.20
C ARG A 60 4.15 -2.79 1.23
N LEU A 61 5.47 -2.75 1.41
CA LEU A 61 6.09 -2.72 2.75
C LEU A 61 5.67 -1.49 3.56
N LYS A 62 5.66 -0.30 2.95
CA LYS A 62 5.28 0.94 3.62
C LYS A 62 3.79 0.96 3.96
N LEU A 63 2.91 0.54 3.04
CA LEU A 63 1.47 0.40 3.30
C LEU A 63 1.20 -0.54 4.47
N ARG A 64 1.84 -1.72 4.51
CA ARG A 64 1.71 -2.64 5.65
C ARG A 64 2.08 -1.99 6.98
N LYS A 65 3.15 -1.17 7.02
CA LYS A 65 3.56 -0.45 8.23
C LYS A 65 2.55 0.64 8.63
N LEU A 66 2.08 1.43 7.66
CA LEU A 66 1.11 2.50 7.89
C LEU A 66 -0.23 1.96 8.40
N LEU A 67 -0.73 0.89 7.79
CA LEU A 67 -1.98 0.25 8.17
C LEU A 67 -1.89 -0.48 9.51
N LYS A 68 -0.74 -1.10 9.84
CA LYS A 68 -0.50 -1.66 11.18
C LYS A 68 -0.51 -0.58 12.26
N LYS A 69 0.09 0.60 12.00
CA LYS A 69 0.10 1.73 12.94
C LYS A 69 -1.31 2.30 13.16
N LYS A 70 -2.12 2.40 12.11
CA LYS A 70 -3.49 2.92 12.18
C LYS A 70 -4.52 1.91 12.70
N ALA A 71 -4.28 0.61 12.57
CA ALA A 71 -5.10 -0.45 13.16
C ALA A 71 -4.93 -0.58 14.69
N ASN A 72 -4.11 0.29 15.31
CA ASN A 72 -4.06 0.48 16.75
C ASN A 72 -4.54 1.89 17.17
N PRO A 73 -5.78 2.30 16.84
CA PRO A 73 -6.39 3.43 17.52
C PRO A 73 -6.98 2.88 18.83
N ARG A 74 -6.42 3.29 19.97
CA ARG A 74 -6.94 3.08 21.34
C ARG A 74 -8.40 2.57 21.38
N LEU A 75 -8.63 1.41 22.02
CA LEU A 75 -9.85 0.87 22.70
C LEU A 75 -9.71 -0.67 22.74
N VAL A 76 -9.81 -1.39 23.86
CA VAL A 76 -10.81 -1.32 24.93
C VAL A 76 -10.11 -1.28 26.29
N GLY A 77 -10.09 -0.10 26.90
CA GLY A 77 -9.58 0.13 28.23
C GLY A 77 -10.30 1.33 28.81
N VAL A 78 -11.59 1.16 29.08
CA VAL A 78 -12.39 1.93 30.04
C VAL A 78 -13.62 1.10 30.37
N ASN A 79 -13.63 0.54 31.57
CA ASN A 79 -14.74 0.64 32.52
C ASN A 79 -14.14 0.34 33.90
N ALA A 80 -13.88 1.43 34.60
CA ALA A 80 -13.89 1.47 36.06
C ALA A 80 -15.31 1.18 36.57
#